data_AF-G2KT16-F1
#
_entry.id   AF-G2KT16-F1
#
_cell.length_a   1.000
_cell.length_b   1.000
_cell.length_c   1.000
_cell.angle_alpha   90.00
_cell.angle_beta   90.00
_cell.angle_gamma   90.00
#
_symmetry.space_group_name_H-M   'P 1'
#
loop_
_entity.id
_entity.type
_entity.pdbx_description
1 polymer ?
#
loop_
_entity_poly.entity_id
_entity_poly.type
_entity_poly.pdbx_seq_one_letter_code
_entity_poly.pdbx_strand_id
1 'polypeptide(L)'
;MKQRIKNIRKNTHLMAITSLMACAVLTGTLAKPAHAACSSPTALAGTLEWFSGTTEFKYCDGTNWLSMAGGTVTWVQSGSNIYYNTGNVAIGTTNSQGLKLAVNGGLRLADSGTACNATYKGVMRYSAAKNIEFCNGTSWKALAGPTIETCSVQEYTTPGSHSYTVLPGCEDLAIETYGAGGGGGYSTYGGGGGGSSRVQDESNTIIALGGGGGGGAGDSSAQGGGGGGGYGKKIVTLSAGDNLLVVVGEGGESGCGTNGGTGGNPDGGTFGNNSNGGNSTYGGGGGGDGGGYRGGASTYGGGGGGGDGVNNDGSTTDYGGAGGADAQYLCGTSTYGGPCGGEKSGGGGGSGIGDLVLRGLNGNSFQGGPAANNGPGQGATDSSSCARGGNGKVVIRPF
;
A
#
# COMPACT_ATOMS: atom_id res chain seq x y z
N MET A 1 -66.21 -57.62 -22.72
CA MET A 1 -67.23 -56.92 -21.90
C MET A 1 -67.87 -55.83 -22.76
N LYS A 2 -69.17 -56.00 -23.06
CA LYS A 2 -70.25 -55.00 -23.28
C LYS A 2 -69.88 -53.60 -23.83
N GLN A 3 -70.25 -53.25 -25.07
CA GLN A 3 -71.53 -52.66 -25.55
C GLN A 3 -71.97 -51.33 -24.91
N ARG A 4 -72.23 -50.31 -25.76
CA ARG A 4 -73.41 -49.38 -25.82
C ARG A 4 -73.02 -48.16 -26.71
N ILE A 5 -73.47 -47.99 -27.95
CA ILE A 5 -74.82 -47.67 -28.49
C ILE A 5 -75.61 -46.66 -27.64
N LYS A 6 -75.84 -45.47 -28.21
CA LYS A 6 -77.13 -44.75 -28.15
C LYS A 6 -77.32 -43.82 -29.36
N ASN A 7 -78.18 -44.27 -30.27
CA ASN A 7 -78.99 -43.49 -31.22
C ASN A 7 -80.07 -42.70 -30.46
N ILE A 8 -80.49 -41.54 -30.98
CA ILE A 8 -81.82 -40.85 -30.85
C ILE A 8 -81.71 -39.57 -31.69
N ARG A 9 -82.63 -39.10 -32.56
CA ARG A 9 -83.87 -39.57 -33.19
C ARG A 9 -84.07 -38.66 -34.42
N LYS A 10 -84.61 -39.22 -35.50
CA LYS A 10 -85.27 -38.46 -36.58
C LYS A 10 -86.58 -37.88 -36.06
N ASN A 11 -86.98 -36.70 -36.53
CA ASN A 11 -88.40 -36.38 -36.69
C ASN A 11 -88.62 -35.43 -37.86
N THR A 12 -89.42 -35.91 -38.80
CA THR A 12 -89.91 -35.30 -40.05
C THR A 12 -91.33 -34.77 -39.85
N HIS A 13 -91.61 -33.56 -40.32
CA HIS A 13 -92.91 -33.07 -40.83
C HIS A 13 -92.53 -31.95 -41.82
N LEU A 14 -92.68 -32.08 -43.14
CA LEU A 14 -93.89 -32.21 -43.98
C LEU A 14 -94.87 -31.04 -43.79
N MET A 15 -94.77 -30.01 -44.64
CA MET A 15 -95.80 -29.67 -45.64
C MET A 15 -95.43 -28.39 -46.42
N ALA A 16 -95.65 -28.48 -47.72
CA ALA A 16 -95.54 -27.42 -48.72
C ALA A 16 -96.64 -26.36 -48.57
N ILE A 17 -96.45 -25.20 -49.19
CA ILE A 17 -97.36 -24.57 -50.19
C ILE A 17 -96.98 -23.09 -50.41
N THR A 18 -96.52 -22.82 -51.64
CA THR A 18 -96.64 -21.62 -52.51
C THR A 18 -96.82 -20.21 -51.91
N SER A 19 -95.97 -19.25 -52.34
CA SER A 19 -96.43 -18.10 -53.16
C SER A 19 -95.26 -17.23 -53.66
N LEU A 20 -95.28 -17.04 -54.98
CA LEU A 20 -94.81 -15.96 -55.85
C LEU A 20 -93.97 -14.76 -55.31
N MET A 21 -92.92 -14.50 -56.09
CA MET A 21 -92.47 -13.20 -56.62
C MET A 21 -91.81 -12.16 -55.70
N ALA A 22 -90.55 -11.92 -56.08
CA ALA A 22 -89.87 -10.64 -56.24
C ALA A 22 -88.74 -10.32 -55.25
N CYS A 23 -87.60 -10.02 -55.88
CA CYS A 23 -86.63 -9.02 -55.48
C CYS A 23 -85.32 -9.51 -54.82
N ALA A 24 -84.23 -9.10 -55.47
CA ALA A 24 -82.83 -9.13 -55.05
C ALA A 24 -82.15 -10.50 -54.98
N VAL A 25 -81.48 -10.84 -56.10
CA VAL A 25 -80.26 -11.65 -56.11
C VAL A 25 -79.23 -10.97 -55.21
N LEU A 26 -79.27 -11.31 -53.92
CA LEU A 26 -78.22 -10.98 -52.97
C LEU A 26 -77.18 -12.09 -53.07
N THR A 27 -76.34 -12.03 -54.10
CA THR A 27 -75.04 -12.69 -54.09
C THR A 27 -74.23 -12.05 -52.96
N GLY A 28 -74.46 -12.52 -51.74
CA GLY A 28 -73.62 -12.25 -50.59
C GLY A 28 -72.27 -12.88 -50.87
N THR A 29 -71.41 -12.14 -51.58
CA THR A 29 -69.97 -12.29 -51.46
C THR A 29 -69.67 -12.12 -49.98
N LEU A 30 -69.60 -13.22 -49.24
CA LEU A 30 -68.81 -13.27 -48.02
C LEU A 30 -67.41 -12.90 -48.47
N ALA A 31 -67.10 -11.60 -48.41
CA ALA A 31 -65.75 -11.11 -48.51
C ALA A 31 -65.01 -11.82 -47.39
N LYS A 32 -64.37 -12.95 -47.72
CA LYS A 32 -63.29 -13.48 -46.89
C LYS A 32 -62.43 -12.28 -46.59
N PRO A 33 -62.06 -12.02 -45.32
CA PRO A 33 -61.17 -10.93 -45.01
C PRO A 33 -60.04 -11.02 -46.02
N ALA A 34 -59.88 -9.98 -46.84
CA ALA A 34 -58.79 -9.94 -47.78
C ALA A 34 -57.56 -9.96 -46.88
N HIS A 35 -57.03 -11.16 -46.64
CA HIS A 35 -55.78 -11.33 -45.95
C HIS A 35 -54.85 -10.45 -46.75
N ALA A 36 -54.30 -9.43 -46.10
CA ALA A 36 -53.33 -8.59 -46.75
C ALA A 36 -52.31 -9.56 -47.36
N ALA A 37 -52.18 -9.46 -48.67
CA ALA A 37 -51.36 -10.33 -49.47
C ALA A 37 -50.22 -9.44 -49.92
N CYS A 38 -49.00 -9.98 -49.88
CA CYS A 38 -47.88 -9.24 -50.42
C CYS A 38 -48.15 -9.04 -51.91
N SER A 39 -48.08 -7.80 -52.39
CA SER A 39 -48.37 -7.49 -53.79
C SER A 39 -47.08 -7.50 -54.61
N SER A 40 -47.09 -8.21 -55.74
CA SER A 40 -46.00 -8.31 -56.72
C SER A 40 -44.77 -9.15 -56.29
N PRO A 41 -44.83 -10.49 -56.45
CA PRO A 41 -46.00 -11.27 -56.86
C PRO A 41 -47.03 -11.36 -55.72
N THR A 42 -48.30 -11.57 -56.06
CA THR A 42 -49.35 -11.71 -55.07
C THR A 42 -49.22 -13.04 -54.34
N ALA A 43 -48.96 -13.02 -53.04
CA ALA A 43 -48.81 -14.24 -52.25
C ALA A 43 -49.48 -14.13 -50.87
N LEU A 44 -49.85 -15.29 -50.32
CA LEU A 44 -50.37 -15.40 -48.96
C LEU A 44 -49.23 -15.29 -47.93
N ALA A 45 -49.56 -14.89 -46.71
CA ALA A 45 -48.61 -14.90 -45.60
C ALA A 45 -47.93 -16.27 -45.46
N GLY A 46 -46.61 -16.27 -45.29
CA GLY A 46 -45.76 -17.47 -45.18
C GLY A 46 -45.19 -17.98 -46.52
N THR A 47 -45.61 -17.46 -47.67
CA THR A 47 -45.00 -17.84 -48.96
C THR A 47 -43.54 -17.39 -49.04
N LEU A 48 -42.66 -18.30 -49.51
CA LEU A 48 -41.27 -18.02 -49.85
C LEU A 48 -41.13 -17.88 -51.37
N GLU A 49 -40.47 -16.83 -51.83
CA GLU A 49 -40.33 -16.53 -53.26
C GLU A 49 -38.92 -16.02 -53.56
N TRP A 50 -38.38 -16.41 -54.72
CA TRP A 50 -37.13 -15.86 -55.24
C TRP A 50 -37.40 -14.60 -56.07
N PHE A 51 -36.83 -13.48 -55.65
CA PHE A 51 -36.93 -12.21 -56.36
C PHE A 51 -35.73 -12.06 -57.29
N SER A 52 -35.90 -12.36 -58.58
CA SER A 52 -34.82 -12.22 -59.58
C SER A 52 -34.27 -10.80 -59.70
N GLY A 53 -35.10 -9.78 -59.45
CA GLY A 53 -34.69 -8.37 -59.48
C GLY A 53 -33.75 -7.96 -58.34
N THR A 54 -33.82 -8.63 -57.18
CA THR A 54 -32.93 -8.36 -56.03
C THR A 54 -32.04 -9.56 -55.66
N THR A 55 -32.10 -10.63 -56.47
CA THR A 55 -31.32 -11.86 -56.30
C THR A 55 -31.34 -12.43 -54.89
N GLU A 56 -32.52 -12.48 -54.27
CA GLU A 56 -32.68 -12.95 -52.89
C GLU A 56 -33.99 -13.72 -52.70
N PHE A 57 -34.02 -14.60 -51.71
CA PHE A 57 -35.27 -15.17 -51.22
C PHE A 57 -35.97 -14.18 -50.28
N LYS A 58 -37.27 -14.00 -50.46
CA LYS A 58 -38.13 -13.22 -49.57
C LYS A 58 -39.25 -14.09 -49.03
N TYR A 59 -39.78 -13.72 -47.87
CA TYR A 59 -41.01 -14.29 -47.34
C TYR A 59 -42.10 -13.23 -47.23
N CYS A 60 -43.36 -13.62 -47.44
CA CYS A 60 -44.50 -12.75 -47.26
C CYS A 60 -44.95 -12.75 -45.79
N ASP A 61 -44.96 -11.60 -45.11
CA ASP A 61 -45.48 -11.47 -43.73
C ASP A 61 -47.01 -11.29 -43.66
N GLY A 62 -47.68 -11.33 -44.83
CA GLY A 62 -49.09 -10.99 -44.97
C GLY A 62 -49.34 -9.52 -45.25
N THR A 63 -48.34 -8.72 -45.59
CA THR A 63 -48.53 -7.36 -46.16
C THR A 63 -47.36 -6.98 -47.06
N ASN A 64 -46.13 -7.34 -46.68
CA ASN A 64 -44.88 -6.99 -47.34
C ASN A 64 -44.00 -8.21 -47.62
N TRP A 65 -43.24 -8.13 -48.71
CA TRP A 65 -42.15 -9.08 -48.99
C TRP A 65 -40.90 -8.69 -48.19
N LEU A 66 -40.55 -9.50 -47.19
CA LEU A 66 -39.39 -9.31 -46.34
C LEU A 66 -38.23 -10.18 -46.81
N SER A 67 -37.02 -9.60 -46.88
CA SER A 67 -35.83 -10.38 -47.24
C SER A 67 -35.51 -11.44 -46.19
N MET A 68 -35.18 -12.65 -46.67
CA MET A 68 -34.67 -13.74 -45.85
C MET A 68 -33.14 -13.72 -45.75
N ALA A 69 -32.46 -12.89 -46.54
CA ALA A 69 -31.09 -12.54 -46.27
C ALA A 69 -31.13 -11.66 -45.00
N GLY A 70 -30.97 -12.31 -43.84
CA GLY A 70 -31.21 -11.76 -42.51
C GLY A 70 -30.77 -10.31 -42.37
N GLY A 71 -31.63 -9.53 -41.68
CA GLY A 71 -31.65 -8.07 -41.66
C GLY A 71 -30.31 -7.37 -41.78
N THR A 72 -30.27 -6.35 -42.63
CA THR A 72 -29.15 -5.43 -42.93
C THR A 72 -27.87 -5.80 -42.20
N VAL A 73 -27.19 -6.87 -42.62
CA VAL A 73 -25.86 -7.19 -42.09
C VAL A 73 -24.92 -6.13 -42.62
N THR A 74 -24.73 -5.10 -41.81
CA THR A 74 -23.92 -3.90 -42.06
C THR A 74 -22.41 -4.18 -42.07
N TRP A 75 -22.01 -5.43 -41.81
CA TRP A 75 -20.64 -5.92 -41.95
C TRP A 75 -20.41 -6.45 -43.37
N VAL A 76 -19.49 -5.85 -44.09
CA VAL A 76 -19.13 -6.26 -45.46
C VAL A 76 -17.92 -7.19 -45.38
N GLN A 77 -18.01 -8.32 -46.10
CA GLN A 77 -16.88 -9.22 -46.33
C GLN A 77 -16.25 -8.93 -47.70
N SER A 78 -14.94 -8.75 -47.74
CA SER A 78 -14.15 -8.68 -48.99
C SER A 78 -12.90 -9.54 -48.85
N GLY A 79 -12.87 -10.66 -49.59
CA GLY A 79 -11.88 -11.71 -49.38
C GLY A 79 -11.94 -12.27 -47.96
N SER A 80 -10.81 -12.20 -47.25
CA SER A 80 -10.68 -12.62 -45.84
C SER A 80 -10.94 -11.49 -44.83
N ASN A 81 -11.31 -10.29 -45.29
CA ASN A 81 -11.55 -9.13 -44.42
C ASN A 81 -13.03 -8.96 -44.12
N ILE A 82 -13.34 -8.60 -42.88
CA ILE A 82 -14.67 -8.17 -42.42
C ILE A 82 -14.57 -6.73 -41.92
N TYR A 83 -15.42 -5.82 -42.40
CA TYR A 83 -15.36 -4.41 -42.03
C TYR A 83 -16.74 -3.74 -42.02
N TYR A 84 -16.85 -2.68 -41.22
CA TYR A 84 -18.05 -1.85 -41.06
C TYR A 84 -17.81 -0.49 -41.71
N ASN A 85 -18.50 -0.21 -42.81
CA ASN A 85 -18.17 0.95 -43.65
C ASN A 85 -18.66 2.29 -43.10
N THR A 86 -19.73 2.29 -42.30
CA THR A 86 -20.39 3.53 -41.86
C THR A 86 -20.97 3.38 -40.46
N GLY A 87 -20.51 4.18 -39.50
CA GLY A 87 -21.03 4.23 -38.12
C GLY A 87 -19.97 3.95 -37.06
N ASN A 88 -20.42 3.53 -35.87
CA ASN A 88 -19.56 3.14 -34.74
C ASN A 88 -19.70 1.62 -34.51
N VAL A 89 -18.65 0.98 -34.01
CA VAL A 89 -18.67 -0.43 -33.61
C VAL A 89 -18.76 -0.51 -32.10
N ALA A 90 -19.78 -1.19 -31.60
CA ALA A 90 -19.96 -1.45 -30.17
C ALA A 90 -20.03 -2.96 -29.91
N ILE A 91 -19.21 -3.46 -28.99
CA ILE A 91 -19.12 -4.87 -28.61
C ILE A 91 -19.57 -4.99 -27.15
N GLY A 92 -20.65 -5.75 -26.91
CA GLY A 92 -21.20 -5.96 -25.57
C GLY A 92 -21.91 -4.73 -24.96
N THR A 93 -22.15 -3.67 -25.73
CA THR A 93 -22.88 -2.47 -25.32
C THR A 93 -23.70 -1.90 -26.48
N THR A 94 -24.84 -1.27 -26.17
CA THR A 94 -25.64 -0.47 -27.12
C THR A 94 -25.34 1.03 -27.02
N ASN A 95 -24.65 1.46 -25.96
CA ASN A 95 -24.24 2.84 -25.76
C ASN A 95 -22.74 2.97 -26.03
N SER A 96 -22.40 3.47 -27.22
CA SER A 96 -21.00 3.77 -27.58
C SER A 96 -20.49 5.10 -27.03
N GLN A 97 -21.36 5.92 -26.42
CA GLN A 97 -21.04 7.27 -25.92
C GLN A 97 -20.32 8.16 -26.96
N GLY A 98 -20.61 7.95 -28.25
CA GLY A 98 -19.97 8.67 -29.36
C GLY A 98 -18.59 8.12 -29.78
N LEU A 99 -18.06 7.09 -29.10
CA LEU A 99 -16.81 6.43 -29.47
C LEU A 99 -16.96 5.61 -30.74
N LYS A 100 -15.94 5.67 -31.62
CA LYS A 100 -15.90 4.88 -32.86
C LYS A 100 -15.80 3.38 -32.61
N LEU A 101 -15.13 3.00 -31.53
CA LEU A 101 -15.06 1.63 -31.03
C LEU A 101 -15.35 1.66 -29.52
N ALA A 102 -16.36 0.91 -29.08
CA ALA A 102 -16.68 0.72 -27.67
C ALA A 102 -16.72 -0.78 -27.36
N VAL A 103 -16.05 -1.21 -26.29
CA VAL A 103 -16.02 -2.60 -25.84
C VAL A 103 -16.40 -2.63 -24.37
N ASN A 104 -17.49 -3.31 -24.03
CA ASN A 104 -17.89 -3.54 -22.64
C ASN A 104 -17.12 -4.74 -22.07
N GLY A 105 -15.85 -4.53 -21.79
CA GLY A 105 -14.92 -5.56 -21.32
C GLY A 105 -13.46 -5.18 -21.59
N GLY A 106 -12.54 -6.06 -21.21
CA GLY A 106 -11.11 -5.88 -21.45
C GLY A 106 -10.73 -6.13 -22.92
N LEU A 107 -9.77 -5.35 -23.44
CA LEU A 107 -9.13 -5.60 -24.72
C LEU A 107 -7.85 -6.41 -24.50
N ARG A 108 -7.78 -7.63 -25.05
CA ARG A 108 -6.54 -8.40 -25.10
C ARG A 108 -5.76 -8.04 -26.36
N LEU A 109 -4.61 -7.41 -26.18
CA LEU A 109 -3.68 -7.12 -27.27
C LEU A 109 -2.68 -8.28 -27.42
N ALA A 110 -2.29 -8.58 -28.65
CA ALA A 110 -1.26 -9.56 -28.98
C ALA A 110 0.02 -8.86 -29.48
N ASP A 111 1.12 -9.60 -29.54
CA ASP A 111 2.29 -9.15 -30.30
C ASP A 111 2.00 -9.37 -31.79
N SER A 112 2.07 -8.31 -32.58
CA SER A 112 1.79 -8.37 -34.02
C SER A 112 2.96 -8.88 -34.84
N GLY A 113 4.15 -9.04 -34.25
CA GLY A 113 5.39 -9.41 -34.96
C GLY A 113 5.81 -8.42 -36.07
N THR A 114 5.06 -7.34 -36.24
CA THR A 114 5.16 -6.42 -37.37
C THR A 114 6.15 -5.31 -37.06
N ALA A 115 7.01 -4.96 -38.02
CA ALA A 115 7.93 -3.84 -37.88
C ALA A 115 7.15 -2.51 -37.85
N CYS A 116 7.49 -1.64 -36.90
CA CYS A 116 6.92 -0.29 -36.90
C CYS A 116 7.47 0.51 -38.07
N ASN A 117 6.58 1.10 -38.86
CA ASN A 117 6.89 1.97 -39.99
C ASN A 117 5.73 2.97 -40.20
N ALA A 118 5.83 3.84 -41.20
CA ALA A 118 4.85 4.88 -41.46
C ALA A 118 3.41 4.34 -41.68
N THR A 119 3.27 3.15 -42.26
CA THR A 119 1.97 2.49 -42.50
C THR A 119 1.29 2.06 -41.20
N TYR A 120 2.08 1.68 -40.18
CA TYR A 120 1.58 1.20 -38.89
C TYR A 120 1.62 2.25 -37.78
N LYS A 121 1.87 3.53 -38.12
CA LYS A 121 1.88 4.62 -37.15
C LYS A 121 0.53 4.68 -36.40
N GLY A 122 0.59 4.68 -35.07
CA GLY A 122 -0.57 4.72 -34.17
C GLY A 122 -1.12 3.36 -33.75
N VAL A 123 -0.66 2.26 -34.35
CA VAL A 123 -1.05 0.90 -33.91
C VAL A 123 -0.54 0.64 -32.50
N MET A 124 -1.36 0.01 -31.66
CA MET A 124 -0.99 -0.49 -30.33
C MET A 124 -0.74 -2.00 -30.35
N ARG A 125 0.20 -2.48 -29.54
CA ARG A 125 0.48 -3.92 -29.35
C ARG A 125 0.85 -4.25 -27.91
N TYR A 126 0.81 -5.53 -27.57
CA TYR A 126 1.43 -6.06 -26.36
C TYR A 126 2.70 -6.83 -26.77
N SER A 127 3.87 -6.26 -26.49
CA SER A 127 5.14 -6.82 -26.98
C SER A 127 5.59 -8.05 -26.20
N ALA A 128 6.50 -8.84 -26.78
CA ALA A 128 7.19 -9.93 -26.07
C ALA A 128 7.87 -9.49 -24.76
N ALA A 129 8.24 -8.21 -24.63
CA ALA A 129 8.76 -7.60 -23.41
C ALA A 129 7.69 -7.28 -22.35
N LYS A 130 6.44 -7.72 -22.57
CA LYS A 130 5.28 -7.53 -21.67
C LYS A 130 4.86 -6.07 -21.48
N ASN A 131 5.10 -5.23 -22.49
CA ASN A 131 4.71 -3.82 -22.48
C ASN A 131 3.59 -3.55 -23.48
N ILE A 132 2.69 -2.62 -23.14
CA ILE A 132 1.83 -2.00 -24.14
C ILE A 132 2.66 -0.95 -24.88
N GLU A 133 2.75 -1.08 -26.19
CA GLU A 133 3.53 -0.19 -27.06
C GLU A 133 2.65 0.41 -28.16
N PHE A 134 2.98 1.61 -28.62
CA PHE A 134 2.44 2.18 -29.86
C PHE A 134 3.56 2.42 -30.88
N CYS A 135 3.23 2.28 -32.17
CA CYS A 135 4.16 2.59 -33.24
C CYS A 135 4.15 4.09 -33.55
N ASN A 136 5.31 4.76 -33.48
CA ASN A 136 5.40 6.20 -33.78
C ASN A 136 5.65 6.51 -35.27
N GLY A 137 5.71 5.48 -36.11
CA GLY A 137 6.00 5.57 -37.55
C GLY A 137 7.42 5.12 -37.93
N THR A 138 8.32 4.93 -36.97
CA THR A 138 9.68 4.41 -37.20
C THR A 138 10.15 3.41 -36.14
N SER A 139 9.57 3.47 -34.94
CA SER A 139 9.93 2.61 -33.81
C SER A 139 8.72 2.36 -32.91
N TRP A 140 8.71 1.20 -32.26
CA TRP A 140 7.77 0.92 -31.19
C TRP A 140 8.19 1.69 -29.93
N LYS A 141 7.24 2.39 -29.33
CA LYS A 141 7.40 3.12 -28.08
C LYS A 141 6.49 2.49 -27.05
N ALA A 142 7.03 2.09 -25.90
CA ALA A 142 6.19 1.78 -24.76
C ALA A 142 5.27 2.98 -24.50
N LEU A 143 3.97 2.74 -24.36
CA LEU A 143 3.18 3.67 -23.57
C LEU A 143 3.82 3.57 -22.19
N ALA A 144 4.55 4.60 -21.79
CA ALA A 144 5.03 4.68 -20.42
C ALA A 144 3.77 4.56 -19.55
N GLY A 145 3.62 3.42 -18.86
CA GLY A 145 3.06 3.51 -17.53
C GLY A 145 3.88 4.55 -16.77
N PRO A 146 3.36 5.17 -15.69
CA PRO A 146 4.24 5.92 -14.79
C PRO A 146 5.48 5.05 -14.59
N THR A 147 6.65 5.60 -14.91
CA THR A 147 7.91 4.90 -14.63
C THR A 147 7.80 4.55 -13.17
N ILE A 148 7.55 3.27 -12.86
CA ILE A 148 7.60 2.78 -11.50
C ILE A 148 9.07 2.97 -11.16
N GLU A 149 9.37 4.11 -10.54
CA GLU A 149 10.68 4.39 -10.03
C GLU A 149 10.92 3.25 -9.04
N THR A 150 11.80 2.32 -9.41
CA THR A 150 12.00 1.12 -8.62
C THR A 150 12.46 1.61 -7.25
N CYS A 151 11.59 1.48 -6.25
CA CYS A 151 11.79 2.01 -4.92
C CYS A 151 13.05 1.37 -4.36
N SER A 152 14.15 2.11 -4.34
CA SER A 152 15.40 1.62 -3.79
C SER A 152 15.32 1.69 -2.26
N VAL A 153 16.02 0.77 -1.60
CA VAL A 153 16.17 0.82 -0.14
C VAL A 153 16.89 2.11 0.21
N GLN A 154 16.27 2.94 1.04
CA GLN A 154 16.88 4.14 1.61
C GLN A 154 17.38 3.84 3.01
N GLU A 155 18.61 4.23 3.31
CA GLU A 155 19.26 3.99 4.60
C GLU A 155 19.83 5.30 5.15
N TYR A 156 19.46 5.63 6.38
CA TYR A 156 19.88 6.82 7.10
C TYR A 156 20.70 6.40 8.31
N THR A 157 22.00 6.72 8.31
CA THR A 157 22.96 6.36 9.37
C THR A 157 23.66 7.58 10.00
N THR A 158 23.58 8.74 9.33
CA THR A 158 24.13 10.00 9.86
C THR A 158 23.16 10.58 10.88
N PRO A 159 23.58 10.87 12.13
CA PRO A 159 22.73 11.51 13.12
C PRO A 159 22.16 12.84 12.64
N GLY A 160 20.92 13.13 13.01
CA GLY A 160 20.21 14.33 12.59
C GLY A 160 18.78 14.06 12.13
N SER A 161 18.16 15.13 11.61
CA SER A 161 16.83 15.07 10.99
C SER A 161 16.97 15.05 9.47
N HIS A 162 16.23 14.15 8.84
CA HIS A 162 16.18 13.93 7.39
C HIS A 162 14.74 13.91 6.92
N SER A 163 14.52 14.08 5.62
CA SER A 163 13.22 13.93 4.99
C SER A 163 13.22 12.76 4.00
N TYR A 164 12.15 11.98 3.99
CA TYR A 164 11.87 11.00 2.94
C TYR A 164 10.52 11.32 2.30
N THR A 165 10.49 11.45 0.97
CA THR A 165 9.24 11.65 0.21
C THR A 165 8.82 10.33 -0.42
N VAL A 166 7.58 9.90 -0.18
CA VAL A 166 7.02 8.69 -0.78
C VAL A 166 6.87 8.90 -2.27
N LEU A 167 7.57 8.08 -3.06
CA LEU A 167 7.48 8.15 -4.52
C LEU A 167 6.22 7.42 -5.02
N PRO A 168 5.61 7.86 -6.14
CA PRO A 168 4.51 7.12 -6.77
C PRO A 168 4.92 5.68 -7.10
N GLY A 169 4.12 4.71 -6.67
CA GLY A 169 4.42 3.28 -6.78
C GLY A 169 5.24 2.70 -5.62
N CYS A 170 5.54 3.49 -4.58
CA CYS A 170 6.25 3.11 -3.36
C CYS A 170 5.40 3.31 -2.10
N GLU A 171 4.08 3.18 -2.21
CA GLU A 171 3.13 3.46 -1.15
C GLU A 171 3.21 2.46 0.00
N ASP A 172 3.49 1.19 -0.30
CA ASP A 172 3.64 0.13 0.69
C ASP A 172 5.11 0.02 1.12
N LEU A 173 5.38 0.45 2.36
CA LEU A 173 6.73 0.57 2.91
C LEU A 173 6.88 -0.26 4.18
N ALA A 174 8.04 -0.91 4.32
CA ALA A 174 8.56 -1.38 5.59
C ALA A 174 9.60 -0.36 6.11
N ILE A 175 9.30 0.21 7.27
CA ILE A 175 10.19 1.15 7.98
C ILE A 175 10.79 0.41 9.15
N GLU A 176 12.12 0.33 9.17
CA GLU A 176 12.91 -0.29 10.22
C GLU A 176 13.74 0.79 10.93
N THR A 177 13.69 0.80 12.25
CA THR A 177 14.38 1.77 13.09
C THR A 177 15.25 1.02 14.10
N TYR A 178 16.46 1.53 14.31
CA TYR A 178 17.45 1.01 15.23
C TYR A 178 17.89 2.15 16.13
N GLY A 179 17.71 2.00 17.44
CA GLY A 179 18.10 3.00 18.42
C GLY A 179 19.62 3.09 18.53
N ALA A 180 20.11 4.23 18.99
CA ALA A 180 21.54 4.41 19.28
C ALA A 180 21.93 3.75 20.61
N GLY A 181 23.21 3.46 20.79
CA GLY A 181 23.75 2.92 22.04
C GLY A 181 23.97 4.00 23.09
N GLY A 182 23.76 3.68 24.37
CA GLY A 182 24.07 4.57 25.49
C GLY A 182 25.58 4.72 25.72
N GLY A 183 25.98 5.84 26.33
CA GLY A 183 27.34 6.09 26.79
C GLY A 183 27.68 5.25 28.04
N GLY A 184 28.96 4.93 28.20
CA GLY A 184 29.47 4.23 29.39
C GLY A 184 29.79 5.21 30.51
N GLY A 185 29.78 4.74 31.75
CA GLY A 185 30.25 5.49 32.91
C GLY A 185 31.67 5.09 33.30
N TYR A 186 32.52 6.08 33.55
CA TYR A 186 33.70 5.93 34.41
C TYR A 186 33.33 6.39 35.82
N SER A 187 32.20 5.88 36.30
CA SER A 187 31.71 6.11 37.65
C SER A 187 31.34 4.79 38.26
N THR A 188 31.43 4.72 39.59
CA THR A 188 31.24 3.47 40.31
C THR A 188 29.93 2.80 39.89
N TYR A 189 28.88 3.56 39.49
CA TYR A 189 27.61 2.95 39.11
C TYR A 189 26.65 3.62 38.09
N GLY A 190 27.09 4.27 36.99
CA GLY A 190 26.12 4.91 36.05
C GLY A 190 26.41 4.83 34.54
N GLY A 191 25.87 3.83 33.85
CA GLY A 191 25.79 3.80 32.38
C GLY A 191 24.54 4.50 31.84
N GLY A 192 24.66 5.14 30.68
CA GLY A 192 23.53 5.76 29.98
C GLY A 192 22.61 4.71 29.34
N GLY A 193 21.30 5.01 29.30
CA GLY A 193 20.33 4.13 28.66
C GLY A 193 20.46 4.09 27.13
N GLY A 194 20.08 2.96 26.51
CA GLY A 194 20.01 2.84 25.04
C GLY A 194 18.83 3.64 24.45
N GLY A 195 18.98 4.12 23.22
CA GLY A 195 17.94 4.86 22.51
C GLY A 195 16.79 3.97 22.02
N SER A 196 15.58 4.53 21.92
CA SER A 196 14.38 3.80 21.46
C SER A 196 14.31 3.65 19.94
N SER A 197 13.34 2.88 19.44
CA SER A 197 13.11 2.69 17.99
C SER A 197 11.63 2.81 17.65
N ARG A 198 11.21 3.90 17.01
CA ARG A 198 9.79 4.25 16.94
C ARG A 198 9.39 4.61 15.53
N VAL A 199 8.25 4.08 15.09
CA VAL A 199 7.55 4.56 13.90
C VAL A 199 6.15 5.00 14.32
N GLN A 200 5.92 6.30 14.40
CA GLN A 200 4.62 6.87 14.76
C GLN A 200 4.10 7.78 13.66
N ASP A 201 2.78 7.79 13.48
CA ASP A 201 2.06 8.83 12.76
C ASP A 201 1.65 9.93 13.77
N GLU A 202 2.19 11.14 13.61
CA GLU A 202 1.78 12.31 14.37
C GLU A 202 1.27 13.38 13.39
N SER A 203 0.01 13.80 13.53
CA SER A 203 -0.53 14.95 12.80
C SER A 203 -0.32 14.91 11.27
N ASN A 204 -0.51 13.74 10.65
CA ASN A 204 -0.28 13.47 9.22
C ASN A 204 1.20 13.49 8.77
N THR A 205 2.15 13.46 9.70
CA THR A 205 3.56 13.23 9.40
C THR A 205 3.99 11.94 10.09
N ILE A 206 4.47 10.97 9.31
CA ILE A 206 5.08 9.78 9.91
C ILE A 206 6.50 10.13 10.33
N ILE A 207 6.77 9.88 11.60
CA ILE A 207 8.07 10.04 12.22
C ILE A 207 8.70 8.66 12.40
N ALA A 208 9.85 8.45 11.75
CA ALA A 208 10.68 7.26 11.93
C ALA A 208 11.91 7.64 12.75
N LEU A 209 12.03 7.09 13.96
CA LEU A 209 13.06 7.46 14.93
C LEU A 209 13.92 6.27 15.33
N GLY A 210 15.22 6.39 15.15
CA GLY A 210 16.20 5.63 15.94
C GLY A 210 16.74 6.53 17.04
N GLY A 211 16.08 6.61 18.19
CA GLY A 211 16.37 7.60 19.24
C GLY A 211 17.82 7.59 19.72
N GLY A 212 18.30 8.73 20.23
CA GLY A 212 19.66 8.91 20.72
C GLY A 212 19.94 8.12 22.01
N GLY A 213 21.20 7.76 22.23
CA GLY A 213 21.65 7.10 23.46
C GLY A 213 21.89 8.11 24.58
N GLY A 214 21.53 7.75 25.82
CA GLY A 214 21.77 8.58 27.00
C GLY A 214 23.27 8.68 27.33
N GLY A 215 23.69 9.83 27.88
CA GLY A 215 25.05 10.03 28.37
C GLY A 215 25.35 9.21 29.62
N GLY A 216 26.59 8.73 29.73
CA GLY A 216 27.08 8.05 30.93
C GLY A 216 27.34 9.03 32.09
N ALA A 217 27.28 8.54 33.32
CA ALA A 217 27.63 9.35 34.49
C ALA A 217 29.15 9.59 34.58
N GLY A 218 29.54 10.72 35.17
CA GLY A 218 30.93 11.02 35.50
C GLY A 218 31.14 10.96 37.00
N ASP A 219 32.13 10.15 37.44
CA ASP A 219 32.96 10.29 38.66
C ASP A 219 33.25 8.95 39.38
N SER A 220 34.54 8.72 39.66
CA SER A 220 35.16 7.66 40.47
C SER A 220 35.35 6.25 39.87
N SER A 221 36.27 5.52 40.49
CA SER A 221 37.14 4.42 40.01
C SER A 221 36.52 3.11 39.51
N ALA A 222 35.22 3.04 39.24
CA ALA A 222 34.59 1.83 38.70
C ALA A 222 33.83 2.08 37.40
N GLN A 223 33.52 0.99 36.71
CA GLN A 223 33.13 0.97 35.30
C GLN A 223 31.65 0.59 35.14
N GLY A 224 30.96 1.23 34.20
CA GLY A 224 29.60 0.87 33.80
C GLY A 224 29.41 0.98 32.29
N GLY A 225 28.89 -0.06 31.65
CA GLY A 225 28.59 -0.07 30.22
C GLY A 225 27.24 0.57 29.89
N GLY A 226 27.16 1.25 28.74
CA GLY A 226 25.91 1.81 28.23
C GLY A 226 24.92 0.74 27.75
N GLY A 227 23.63 1.04 27.75
CA GLY A 227 22.60 0.15 27.21
C GLY A 227 22.63 0.05 25.67
N GLY A 228 22.24 -1.09 25.12
CA GLY A 228 22.09 -1.27 23.67
C GLY A 228 20.83 -0.60 23.13
N GLY A 229 20.90 -0.10 21.90
CA GLY A 229 19.75 0.48 21.20
C GLY A 229 18.64 -0.54 20.88
N GLY A 230 17.39 -0.07 20.88
CA GLY A 230 16.23 -0.89 20.50
C GLY A 230 16.13 -1.18 19.00
N TYR A 231 15.10 -1.95 18.62
CA TYR A 231 14.67 -2.14 17.23
C TYR A 231 13.15 -2.10 17.12
N GLY A 232 12.68 -1.43 16.07
CA GLY A 232 11.26 -1.35 15.72
C GLY A 232 11.07 -1.45 14.21
N LYS A 233 10.12 -2.28 13.78
CA LYS A 233 9.68 -2.38 12.38
C LYS A 233 8.19 -2.12 12.27
N LYS A 234 7.79 -1.36 11.27
CA LYS A 234 6.39 -1.11 10.93
C LYS A 234 6.16 -1.20 9.43
N ILE A 235 5.09 -1.87 9.04
CA ILE A 235 4.59 -1.90 7.66
C ILE A 235 3.50 -0.84 7.57
N VAL A 236 3.62 0.07 6.60
CA VAL A 236 2.69 1.18 6.41
C VAL A 236 2.35 1.33 4.93
N THR A 237 1.11 1.74 4.66
CA THR A 237 0.66 2.17 3.33
C THR A 237 0.45 3.68 3.36
N LEU A 238 1.20 4.42 2.54
CA LEU A 238 1.21 5.88 2.48
C LEU A 238 0.77 6.38 1.11
N SER A 239 0.47 7.67 1.00
CA SER A 239 0.17 8.28 -0.28
C SER A 239 1.45 8.78 -0.95
N ALA A 240 1.51 8.66 -2.28
CA ALA A 240 2.56 9.29 -3.05
C ALA A 240 2.61 10.81 -2.77
N GLY A 241 3.81 11.32 -2.47
CA GLY A 241 4.03 12.71 -2.06
C GLY A 241 4.00 12.95 -0.55
N ASP A 242 3.60 11.96 0.27
CA ASP A 242 3.73 12.06 1.72
C ASP A 242 5.20 12.27 2.11
N ASN A 243 5.43 13.13 3.10
CA ASN A 243 6.77 13.40 3.62
C ASN A 243 6.89 12.81 5.02
N LEU A 244 7.94 12.01 5.22
CA LEU A 244 8.31 11.42 6.49
C LEU A 244 9.47 12.21 7.08
N LEU A 245 9.36 12.52 8.38
CA LEU A 245 10.49 13.00 9.17
C LEU A 245 11.27 11.78 9.66
N VAL A 246 12.52 11.66 9.22
CA VAL A 246 13.41 10.58 9.62
C VAL A 246 14.43 11.14 10.61
N VAL A 247 14.41 10.66 11.85
CA VAL A 247 15.33 11.09 12.90
C VAL A 247 16.29 9.96 13.24
N VAL A 248 17.58 10.22 13.03
CA VAL A 248 18.66 9.31 13.42
C VAL A 248 19.34 9.89 14.66
N GLY A 249 19.25 9.17 15.76
CA GLY A 249 19.88 9.51 17.02
C GLY A 249 21.36 9.16 17.01
N GLU A 250 22.14 9.98 17.70
CA GLU A 250 23.55 9.68 17.96
C GLU A 250 23.70 8.82 19.22
N GLY A 251 24.79 8.07 19.30
CA GLY A 251 25.15 7.39 20.54
C GLY A 251 25.47 8.38 21.66
N GLY A 252 25.18 7.99 22.90
CA GLY A 252 25.53 8.79 24.06
C GLY A 252 27.03 8.80 24.30
N GLU A 253 27.56 9.93 24.78
CA GLU A 253 28.95 10.01 25.21
C GLU A 253 29.13 9.40 26.59
N SER A 254 30.26 8.74 26.78
CA SER A 254 30.73 8.37 28.10
C SER A 254 31.14 9.61 28.90
N GLY A 255 30.99 9.55 30.23
CA GLY A 255 31.51 10.59 31.12
C GLY A 255 33.04 10.72 31.00
N CYS A 256 33.56 11.94 31.05
CA CYS A 256 34.98 12.24 30.92
C CYS A 256 35.50 12.90 32.19
N GLY A 257 36.23 12.13 33.00
CA GLY A 257 36.68 12.61 34.31
C GLY A 257 35.49 12.81 35.26
N THR A 258 35.35 14.01 35.80
CA THR A 258 34.28 14.36 36.74
C THR A 258 32.99 14.82 36.06
N ASN A 259 32.98 15.00 34.74
CA ASN A 259 31.81 15.49 34.03
C ASN A 259 30.98 14.30 33.50
N GLY A 260 29.65 14.36 33.66
CA GLY A 260 28.74 13.47 32.95
C GLY A 260 28.92 13.61 31.43
N GLY A 261 28.53 12.59 30.65
CA GLY A 261 28.59 12.60 29.19
C GLY A 261 27.38 13.31 28.54
N THR A 262 27.50 13.80 27.30
CA THR A 262 26.34 14.33 26.57
C THR A 262 25.41 13.21 26.15
N GLY A 263 24.13 13.55 26.07
CA GLY A 263 23.19 12.75 25.30
C GLY A 263 23.45 12.93 23.80
N GLY A 264 23.16 11.91 23.00
CA GLY A 264 23.35 11.98 21.55
C GLY A 264 22.42 12.98 20.86
N ASN A 265 22.87 13.57 19.73
CA ASN A 265 22.10 14.40 18.79
C ASN A 265 20.79 13.72 18.29
N PRO A 266 19.82 14.46 17.70
CA PRO A 266 19.86 15.87 17.29
C PRO A 266 19.64 16.92 18.39
N ASP A 267 18.95 16.56 19.47
CA ASP A 267 18.63 17.48 20.58
C ASP A 267 19.23 16.98 21.90
N GLY A 268 20.45 16.46 21.84
CA GLY A 268 21.11 15.80 22.97
C GLY A 268 21.17 16.68 24.22
N GLY A 269 20.90 16.08 25.37
CA GLY A 269 21.02 16.75 26.66
C GLY A 269 22.46 17.21 26.90
N THR A 270 22.62 18.47 27.34
CA THR A 270 23.92 19.04 27.71
C THR A 270 24.56 18.29 28.87
N PHE A 271 25.90 18.28 28.92
CA PHE A 271 26.67 17.74 30.04
C PHE A 271 26.23 18.36 31.38
N GLY A 272 26.09 17.54 32.42
CA GLY A 272 26.08 18.00 33.81
C GLY A 272 27.52 18.29 34.24
N ASN A 273 27.83 19.57 34.45
CA ASN A 273 29.04 19.98 35.17
C ASN A 273 28.57 20.72 36.43
N ASN A 274 28.69 20.07 37.57
CA ASN A 274 28.10 20.37 38.87
C ASN A 274 26.60 20.67 38.77
N SER A 275 25.88 19.94 37.93
CA SER A 275 24.48 20.20 37.59
C SER A 275 23.79 18.98 36.99
N ASN A 276 22.45 19.00 37.01
CA ASN A 276 21.65 17.98 36.35
C ASN A 276 21.95 17.94 34.85
N GLY A 277 21.97 16.74 34.28
CA GLY A 277 22.09 16.56 32.84
C GLY A 277 20.92 17.20 32.09
N GLY A 278 21.17 17.73 30.89
CA GLY A 278 20.12 18.34 30.08
C GLY A 278 19.07 17.33 29.61
N ASN A 279 17.80 17.75 29.57
CA ASN A 279 16.73 16.95 28.97
C ASN A 279 16.78 16.99 27.44
N SER A 280 16.17 16.01 26.79
CA SER A 280 16.05 15.96 25.33
C SER A 280 14.73 15.36 24.87
N THR A 281 14.34 15.63 23.63
CA THR A 281 13.15 15.03 23.02
C THR A 281 13.53 13.78 22.23
N TYR A 282 14.43 13.93 21.25
CA TYR A 282 14.84 12.84 20.34
C TYR A 282 16.23 12.28 20.63
N GLY A 283 17.09 13.11 21.22
CA GLY A 283 18.43 12.76 21.65
C GLY A 283 18.45 11.99 22.97
N GLY A 284 19.62 11.63 23.46
CA GLY A 284 19.77 11.10 24.82
C GLY A 284 19.68 12.19 25.88
N GLY A 285 19.37 11.83 27.12
CA GLY A 285 19.56 12.73 28.26
C GLY A 285 21.05 12.86 28.61
N GLY A 286 21.47 14.03 29.08
CA GLY A 286 22.85 14.23 29.57
C GLY A 286 23.09 13.47 30.87
N GLY A 287 24.32 13.02 31.12
CA GLY A 287 24.71 12.46 32.41
C GLY A 287 24.77 13.53 33.49
N GLY A 288 24.29 13.20 34.69
CA GLY A 288 24.54 14.01 35.89
C GLY A 288 25.91 13.71 36.47
N ASP A 289 26.50 14.67 37.16
CA ASP A 289 27.76 14.48 37.89
C ASP A 289 27.53 14.37 39.40
N GLY A 290 28.59 14.03 40.15
CA GLY A 290 28.51 13.76 41.58
C GLY A 290 27.89 14.90 42.44
N GLY A 291 27.32 14.58 43.61
CA GLY A 291 26.78 15.56 44.56
C GLY A 291 25.25 15.70 44.58
N GLY A 292 24.52 14.63 44.23
CA GLY A 292 23.05 14.57 44.22
C GLY A 292 22.38 15.06 42.94
N TYR A 293 23.13 15.22 41.83
CA TYR A 293 22.57 15.64 40.55
C TYR A 293 22.02 14.46 39.75
N ARG A 294 20.92 14.71 39.05
CA ARG A 294 20.17 13.72 38.27
C ARG A 294 20.61 13.73 36.80
N GLY A 295 20.56 12.56 36.17
CA GLY A 295 20.63 12.49 34.71
C GLY A 295 19.45 13.22 34.06
N GLY A 296 19.67 13.74 32.85
CA GLY A 296 18.61 14.33 32.05
C GLY A 296 17.61 13.29 31.56
N ALA A 297 16.34 13.66 31.52
CA ALA A 297 15.27 12.85 30.97
C ALA A 297 15.25 12.93 29.44
N SER A 298 14.72 11.89 28.79
CA SER A 298 14.42 11.92 27.36
C SER A 298 13.07 11.29 27.06
N THR A 299 12.31 11.90 26.15
CA THR A 299 11.06 11.32 25.65
C THR A 299 11.38 10.08 24.82
N TYR A 300 12.14 10.23 23.74
CA TYR A 300 12.37 9.17 22.74
C TYR A 300 13.79 8.59 22.76
N GLY A 301 14.77 9.26 23.35
CA GLY A 301 16.11 8.72 23.55
C GLY A 301 16.27 8.02 24.89
N GLY A 302 17.47 7.49 25.11
CA GLY A 302 17.87 6.88 26.37
C GLY A 302 18.07 7.93 27.47
N GLY A 303 17.75 7.56 28.70
CA GLY A 303 17.92 8.43 29.86
C GLY A 303 19.39 8.59 30.20
N GLY A 304 19.77 9.78 30.66
CA GLY A 304 21.11 10.01 31.22
C GLY A 304 21.30 9.23 32.52
N GLY A 305 22.50 8.70 32.74
CA GLY A 305 22.88 8.10 34.03
C GLY A 305 23.04 9.17 35.13
N GLY A 306 22.73 8.81 36.38
CA GLY A 306 23.02 9.61 37.57
C GLY A 306 23.89 8.82 38.54
N GLY A 307 24.84 9.45 39.22
CA GLY A 307 25.76 8.70 40.07
C GLY A 307 26.71 9.53 40.93
N ASP A 308 26.43 9.65 42.23
CA ASP A 308 27.39 10.06 43.28
C ASP A 308 27.60 9.03 44.40
N GLY A 309 26.81 7.95 44.38
CA GLY A 309 26.90 6.84 45.33
C GLY A 309 26.12 7.03 46.64
N VAL A 310 25.40 8.16 46.79
CA VAL A 310 24.66 8.50 48.00
C VAL A 310 23.21 8.91 47.70
N ASN A 311 22.92 9.55 46.55
CA ASN A 311 21.57 9.94 46.10
C ASN A 311 21.43 9.80 44.58
N ASN A 312 21.18 8.58 44.10
CA ASN A 312 21.15 8.27 42.67
C ASN A 312 19.73 8.04 42.17
N ASP A 313 19.02 9.12 41.87
CA ASP A 313 17.77 9.03 41.11
C ASP A 313 18.12 8.95 39.62
N GLY A 314 18.01 7.74 39.05
CA GLY A 314 18.11 7.55 37.61
C GLY A 314 17.07 8.38 36.85
N SER A 315 17.44 8.90 35.68
CA SER A 315 16.49 9.65 34.86
C SER A 315 15.35 8.76 34.38
N THR A 316 14.14 9.32 34.37
CA THR A 316 12.95 8.67 33.83
C THR A 316 12.86 8.93 32.34
N THR A 317 12.58 7.89 31.57
CA THR A 317 12.29 8.01 30.15
C THR A 317 10.93 7.40 29.83
N ASP A 318 10.29 7.91 28.78
CA ASP A 318 9.06 7.29 28.31
C ASP A 318 9.40 6.06 27.47
N TYR A 319 10.26 6.22 26.46
CA TYR A 319 10.46 5.19 25.43
C TYR A 319 11.87 4.59 25.35
N GLY A 320 12.91 5.33 25.74
CA GLY A 320 14.29 4.82 25.75
C GLY A 320 14.62 3.99 26.99
N GLY A 321 15.80 3.39 27.02
CA GLY A 321 16.30 2.69 28.20
C GLY A 321 16.46 3.62 29.39
N ALA A 322 16.19 3.09 30.59
CA ALA A 322 16.47 3.82 31.82
C ALA A 322 17.97 4.01 32.03
N GLY A 323 18.36 5.15 32.60
CA GLY A 323 19.73 5.36 33.07
C GLY A 323 20.05 4.42 34.24
N GLY A 324 21.28 3.92 34.28
CA GLY A 324 21.78 3.15 35.41
C GLY A 324 21.81 3.96 36.70
N ALA A 325 21.66 3.27 37.83
CA ALA A 325 21.83 3.79 39.18
C ALA A 325 22.74 2.85 40.00
N ASP A 326 23.13 3.29 41.20
CA ASP A 326 23.91 2.50 42.16
C ASP A 326 23.19 1.24 42.63
N ALA A 327 23.96 0.18 42.90
CA ALA A 327 23.53 -1.07 43.50
C ALA A 327 22.68 -0.93 44.78
N GLN A 328 22.76 0.20 45.49
CA GLN A 328 21.92 0.49 46.66
C GLN A 328 20.61 1.24 46.36
N TYR A 329 20.43 1.77 45.14
CA TYR A 329 19.32 2.66 44.78
C TYR A 329 18.52 2.19 43.57
N LEU A 330 17.30 2.73 43.45
CA LEU A 330 16.35 2.36 42.41
C LEU A 330 16.86 2.83 41.05
N CYS A 331 16.96 1.88 40.12
CA CYS A 331 17.03 2.14 38.69
C CYS A 331 16.06 3.25 38.26
N GLY A 332 16.47 4.07 37.29
CA GLY A 332 15.52 4.92 36.57
C GLY A 332 14.38 4.07 36.02
N THR A 333 13.20 4.65 35.91
CA THR A 333 12.05 3.94 35.33
C THR A 333 11.91 4.29 33.86
N SER A 334 11.63 3.28 33.04
CA SER A 334 11.20 3.49 31.65
C SER A 334 9.82 2.86 31.45
N THR A 335 8.89 3.61 30.86
CA THR A 335 7.53 3.13 30.60
C THR A 335 7.54 2.00 29.56
N TYR A 336 8.35 2.15 28.50
CA TYR A 336 8.40 1.19 27.40
C TYR A 336 9.76 0.52 27.22
N GLY A 337 10.85 1.11 27.73
CA GLY A 337 12.22 0.61 27.64
C GLY A 337 12.54 -0.59 28.56
N GLY A 338 13.77 -1.07 28.45
CA GLY A 338 14.32 -2.09 29.35
C GLY A 338 14.65 -1.52 30.73
N PRO A 339 14.40 -2.28 31.83
CA PRO A 339 14.96 -1.94 33.14
C PRO A 339 16.49 -2.07 33.09
N CYS A 340 17.21 -1.38 33.98
CA CYS A 340 18.67 -1.56 34.05
C CYS A 340 19.07 -2.98 34.46
N GLY A 341 20.32 -3.35 34.15
CA GLY A 341 20.87 -4.69 34.42
C GLY A 341 21.00 -4.98 35.93
N GLY A 342 20.54 -6.15 36.37
CA GLY A 342 20.22 -6.47 37.77
C GLY A 342 21.38 -6.64 38.75
N GLU A 343 22.64 -6.36 38.40
CA GLU A 343 23.74 -6.53 39.36
C GLU A 343 24.78 -5.42 39.42
N LYS A 344 24.66 -4.34 38.60
CA LYS A 344 25.34 -3.03 38.73
C LYS A 344 25.26 -2.27 37.39
N SER A 345 24.77 -1.03 37.46
CA SER A 345 25.11 0.13 36.62
C SER A 345 24.90 0.12 35.10
N GLY A 346 24.51 -0.99 34.47
CA GLY A 346 24.26 -1.03 33.03
C GLY A 346 22.92 -0.39 32.64
N GLY A 347 22.94 0.61 31.75
CA GLY A 347 21.74 1.25 31.23
C GLY A 347 20.79 0.24 30.56
N GLY A 348 19.48 0.48 30.71
CA GLY A 348 18.47 -0.37 30.10
C GLY A 348 18.53 -0.34 28.57
N GLY A 349 18.20 -1.45 27.92
CA GLY A 349 18.05 -1.48 26.47
C GLY A 349 16.87 -0.62 26.00
N GLY A 350 17.02 0.07 24.87
CA GLY A 350 15.89 0.76 24.25
C GLY A 350 14.81 -0.24 23.82
N SER A 351 13.54 0.17 23.87
CA SER A 351 12.44 -0.56 23.26
C SER A 351 11.94 0.18 22.03
N GLY A 352 11.08 -0.46 21.26
CA GLY A 352 10.47 0.16 20.10
C GLY A 352 8.94 0.20 20.12
N ILE A 353 8.39 0.90 19.14
CA ILE A 353 6.96 0.86 18.81
C ILE A 353 6.84 0.59 17.32
N GLY A 354 6.13 -0.47 16.99
CA GLY A 354 5.90 -0.96 15.64
C GLY A 354 5.14 -2.29 15.67
N ASP A 355 4.96 -2.87 14.50
CA ASP A 355 4.33 -4.20 14.35
C ASP A 355 5.25 -5.30 14.89
N LEU A 356 6.57 -5.09 14.80
CA LEU A 356 7.59 -5.91 15.42
C LEU A 356 8.52 -5.03 16.25
N VAL A 357 8.70 -5.40 17.51
CA VAL A 357 9.56 -4.68 18.46
C VAL A 357 10.52 -5.66 19.11
N LEU A 358 11.81 -5.33 19.10
CA LEU A 358 12.84 -6.07 19.81
C LEU A 358 13.60 -5.11 20.73
N ARG A 359 13.85 -5.53 21.97
CA ARG A 359 14.58 -4.72 22.95
C ARG A 359 16.09 -4.91 22.76
N GLY A 360 16.84 -3.82 22.91
CA GLY A 360 18.29 -3.90 23.07
C GLY A 360 18.64 -4.66 24.35
N LEU A 361 19.81 -5.27 24.40
CA LEU A 361 20.28 -5.87 25.64
C LEU A 361 20.88 -4.79 26.55
N ASN A 362 20.81 -5.05 27.86
CA ASN A 362 21.40 -4.17 28.86
C ASN A 362 22.93 -4.19 28.76
N GLY A 363 23.56 -3.07 29.11
CA GLY A 363 25.01 -3.05 29.38
C GLY A 363 25.35 -3.87 30.64
N ASN A 364 26.62 -4.24 30.77
CA ASN A 364 27.17 -4.75 32.03
C ASN A 364 28.29 -3.82 32.51
N SER A 365 29.01 -4.18 33.57
CA SER A 365 30.07 -3.33 34.15
C SER A 365 31.26 -3.05 33.22
N PHE A 366 31.44 -3.81 32.15
CA PHE A 366 32.62 -3.72 31.27
C PHE A 366 32.27 -3.52 29.79
N GLN A 367 31.07 -3.89 29.38
CA GLN A 367 30.66 -3.92 27.98
C GLN A 367 29.32 -3.22 27.81
N GLY A 368 29.25 -2.38 26.79
CA GLY A 368 27.98 -1.85 26.34
C GLY A 368 27.09 -2.96 25.78
N GLY A 369 25.79 -2.83 26.02
CA GLY A 369 24.80 -3.80 25.56
C GLY A 369 24.78 -3.86 24.03
N PRO A 370 24.70 -5.05 23.41
CA PRO A 370 24.50 -5.15 21.98
C PRO A 370 23.13 -4.58 21.58
N ALA A 371 23.10 -3.91 20.42
CA ALA A 371 21.86 -3.44 19.84
C ALA A 371 20.94 -4.62 19.45
N ALA A 372 19.64 -4.38 19.46
CA ALA A 372 18.68 -5.34 18.94
C ALA A 372 18.88 -5.60 17.44
N ASN A 373 18.61 -6.83 17.00
CA ASN A 373 18.62 -7.22 15.58
C ASN A 373 19.93 -6.90 14.83
N ASN A 374 21.08 -7.01 15.51
CA ASN A 374 22.40 -6.66 14.97
C ASN A 374 22.49 -5.20 14.46
N GLY A 375 21.73 -4.30 15.09
CA GLY A 375 21.77 -2.87 14.78
C GLY A 375 23.13 -2.22 15.13
N PRO A 376 23.38 -1.01 14.61
CA PRO A 376 24.64 -0.29 14.87
C PRO A 376 24.74 0.32 16.28
N GLY A 377 23.63 0.46 17.01
CA GLY A 377 23.56 1.14 18.31
C GLY A 377 24.11 0.35 19.50
N GLN A 378 25.31 -0.20 19.40
CA GLN A 378 25.97 -0.86 20.52
C GLN A 378 26.32 0.17 21.59
N GLY A 379 26.08 -0.14 22.87
CA GLY A 379 26.50 0.71 23.98
C GLY A 379 28.02 0.90 23.99
N ALA A 380 28.50 2.04 24.50
CA ALA A 380 29.93 2.26 24.64
C ALA A 380 30.54 1.30 25.67
N THR A 381 31.75 0.81 25.38
CA THR A 381 32.58 0.06 26.33
C THR A 381 33.30 1.00 27.30
N ASP A 382 33.76 0.42 28.41
CA ASP A 382 34.41 1.06 29.56
C ASP A 382 35.84 1.56 29.30
N SER A 383 36.09 2.36 28.27
CA SER A 383 37.41 2.94 28.08
C SER A 383 37.57 4.27 28.83
N SER A 384 38.76 4.54 29.38
CA SER A 384 39.13 5.82 30.01
C SER A 384 39.12 7.04 29.07
N SER A 385 38.65 6.85 27.84
CA SER A 385 38.46 7.87 26.82
C SER A 385 36.96 8.08 26.62
N CYS A 386 36.56 9.32 26.37
CA CYS A 386 35.22 9.80 26.00
C CYS A 386 34.59 9.06 24.82
N ALA A 387 34.34 7.76 24.97
CA ALA A 387 33.83 6.90 23.92
C ALA A 387 32.35 7.22 23.70
N ARG A 388 31.88 7.07 22.47
CA ARG A 388 30.46 7.18 22.13
C ARG A 388 29.89 5.79 21.88
N GLY A 389 28.62 5.62 22.24
CA GLY A 389 27.83 4.52 21.73
C GLY A 389 27.71 4.59 20.20
N GLY A 390 27.35 3.47 19.57
CA GLY A 390 27.05 3.46 18.14
C GLY A 390 25.80 4.29 17.82
N ASN A 391 25.77 4.90 16.64
CA ASN A 391 24.63 5.67 16.16
C ASN A 391 23.42 4.78 15.90
N GLY A 392 22.24 5.40 15.89
CA GLY A 392 21.03 4.78 15.38
C GLY A 392 21.07 4.59 13.87
N LYS A 393 20.02 3.97 13.35
CA LYS A 393 19.80 3.81 11.91
C LYS A 393 18.31 3.77 11.60
N VAL A 394 17.93 4.28 10.43
CA VAL A 394 16.60 4.07 9.85
C VAL A 394 16.74 3.49 8.44
N VAL A 395 15.95 2.46 8.12
CA VAL A 395 15.89 1.86 6.79
C VAL A 395 14.45 1.87 6.29
N ILE A 396 14.24 2.39 5.09
CA ILE A 396 12.93 2.44 4.42
C ILE A 396 13.05 1.62 3.14
N ARG A 397 12.18 0.62 2.97
CA ARG A 397 12.16 -0.24 1.78
C ARG A 397 10.72 -0.53 1.33
N PRO A 398 10.47 -0.72 0.03
CA PRO A 398 9.18 -1.24 -0.43
C PRO A 398 8.88 -2.61 0.19
N PHE A 399 7.60 -2.89 0.44
CA PHE A 399 7.11 -4.12 1.08
C PHE A 399 6.24 -4.98 0.15
#